data_AF-A0A820KKP3-F1
#
_entry.id   AF-A0A820KKP3-F1
#
_cell.length_a   1.000
_cell.length_b   1.000
_cell.length_c   1.000
_cell.angle_alpha   90.00
_cell.angle_beta   90.00
_cell.angle_gamma   90.00
#
_symmetry.space_group_name_H-M   'P 1'
#
loop_
_entity.id
_entity.type
_entity.pdbx_description
1 polymer ?
#
loop_
_entity_poly.entity_id
_entity_poly.type
_entity_poly.pdbx_seq_one_letter_code
_entity_poly.pdbx_strand_id
1 'polypeptide(L)' 'MASYAPSTSKNSLKTVEWMWKANPNPFSKSEPATWNHYSDLENLIIEEAFQDKQPQALLDDYYIDFASNLQISNTDSYK' A
#
# COMPACT_ATOMS: atom_id res chain seq x y z
N MET A 1 -48.76 1.55 -9.80
CA MET A 1 -47.59 2.45 -9.77
C MET A 1 -46.92 2.27 -8.41
N ALA A 2 -45.77 1.61 -8.35
CA ALA A 2 -44.96 1.51 -7.14
C ALA A 2 -43.52 1.83 -7.52
N SER A 3 -43.02 2.95 -7.01
CA SER A 3 -41.68 3.46 -7.26
C SER A 3 -40.72 2.83 -6.26
N TYR A 4 -39.86 1.92 -6.71
CA TYR A 4 -38.70 1.48 -5.92
C TYR A 4 -37.52 2.36 -6.31
N ALA A 5 -37.17 3.31 -5.46
CA ALA A 5 -35.88 3.96 -5.54
C ALA A 5 -34.83 2.99 -4.98
N PRO A 6 -33.81 2.56 -5.74
CA PRO A 6 -32.65 1.96 -5.13
C PRO A 6 -31.87 3.07 -4.45
N SER A 7 -32.05 3.20 -3.14
CA SER A 7 -31.09 3.86 -2.27
C SER A 7 -29.84 2.99 -2.20
N THR A 8 -29.01 3.01 -3.27
CA THR A 8 -27.63 2.56 -3.15
C THR A 8 -26.92 3.61 -2.34
N SER A 9 -26.94 3.43 -1.02
CA SER A 9 -26.00 4.05 -0.11
C SER A 9 -24.61 3.78 -0.69
N LYS A 10 -24.04 4.77 -1.36
CA LYS A 10 -22.60 4.82 -1.62
C LYS A 10 -21.95 4.94 -0.25
N ASN A 11 -21.80 3.81 0.45
CA ASN A 11 -20.75 3.67 1.44
C ASN A 11 -19.46 3.78 0.64
N SER A 12 -19.05 5.02 0.37
CA SER A 12 -17.70 5.37 0.01
C SER A 12 -16.84 5.13 1.26
N LEU A 13 -16.71 3.86 1.65
CA LEU A 13 -15.61 3.40 2.48
C LEU A 13 -14.38 3.88 1.71
N LYS A 14 -13.68 4.86 2.25
CA LYS A 14 -12.39 5.29 1.71
C LYS A 14 -11.50 4.06 1.76
N THR A 15 -11.37 3.35 0.65
CA THR A 15 -10.39 2.28 0.49
C THR A 15 -9.03 2.95 0.63
N VAL A 16 -8.37 2.70 1.76
CA VAL A 16 -6.98 3.12 1.95
C VAL A 16 -6.17 2.43 0.86
N GLU A 17 -5.36 3.22 0.16
CA GLU A 17 -4.57 2.76 -0.95
C GLU A 17 -3.10 3.01 -0.63
N TRP A 18 -2.37 1.93 -0.45
CA TRP A 18 -0.94 1.91 -0.23
C TRP A 18 -0.22 1.86 -1.58
N MET A 19 0.83 2.65 -1.70
CA MET A 19 1.61 2.78 -2.93
C MET A 19 3.11 2.79 -2.60
N TRP A 20 3.93 2.41 -3.57
CA TRP A 20 5.39 2.44 -3.47
C TRP A 20 6.01 3.22 -4.61
N LYS A 21 7.16 3.86 -4.33
CA LYS A 21 7.88 4.70 -5.29
C LYS A 21 8.72 3.81 -6.22
N ALA A 22 8.39 3.81 -7.50
CA ALA A 22 8.97 2.96 -8.54
C ALA A 22 10.05 3.63 -9.40
N ASN A 23 10.60 4.76 -8.94
CA ASN A 23 11.63 5.49 -9.68
C ASN A 23 12.89 4.64 -9.87
N PRO A 24 13.51 4.63 -11.06
CA PRO A 24 14.80 4.00 -11.29
C PRO A 24 15.90 4.59 -10.38
N ASN A 25 15.83 5.90 -10.12
CA ASN A 25 16.67 6.57 -9.15
C ASN A 25 15.83 7.08 -7.95
N PRO A 26 15.72 6.30 -6.86
CA PRO A 26 14.85 6.63 -5.74
C PRO A 26 15.25 7.92 -5.00
N PHE A 27 16.51 8.34 -5.10
CA PHE A 27 17.07 9.52 -4.42
C PHE A 27 17.12 10.78 -5.30
N SER A 28 16.74 10.69 -6.57
CA SER A 28 16.68 11.84 -7.46
C SER A 28 15.59 12.82 -6.97
N LYS A 29 15.96 14.09 -6.81
CA LYS A 29 15.04 15.19 -6.46
C LYS A 29 14.46 15.89 -7.68
N SER A 30 15.00 15.59 -8.86
CA SER A 30 14.68 16.25 -10.13
C SER A 30 13.77 15.39 -11.01
N GLU A 31 13.66 14.08 -10.74
CA GLU A 31 12.76 13.20 -11.49
C GLU A 31 11.37 13.18 -10.87
N PRO A 32 10.30 13.18 -11.70
CA PRO A 32 8.95 13.00 -11.20
C PRO A 32 8.82 11.64 -10.50
N ALA A 33 8.15 11.62 -9.35
CA ALA A 33 7.90 10.38 -8.62
C ALA A 33 6.88 9.54 -9.38
N THR A 34 7.26 8.32 -9.76
CA THR A 34 6.35 7.30 -10.27
C THR A 34 5.94 6.43 -9.10
N TRP A 35 4.64 6.32 -8.88
CA TRP A 35 4.08 5.50 -7.82
C TRP A 35 3.37 4.30 -8.45
N ASN A 36 3.61 3.13 -7.90
CA ASN A 36 2.91 1.90 -8.24
C ASN A 36 2.05 1.46 -7.06
N HIS A 37 0.98 0.74 -7.37
CA HIS A 37 0.04 0.24 -6.39
C HIS A 37 0.49 -1.14 -5.91
N TYR A 38 0.24 -1.42 -4.63
CA TYR A 38 0.26 -2.79 -4.16
C TYR A 38 -0.98 -3.54 -4.70
N SER A 39 -0.89 -4.86 -4.81
CA SER A 39 -2.07 -5.67 -5.12
C SER A 39 -3.12 -5.57 -4.01
N ASP A 40 -4.38 -5.91 -4.30
CA ASP A 40 -5.48 -5.85 -3.32
C ASP A 40 -5.16 -6.65 -2.05
N LEU A 41 -4.49 -7.81 -2.19
CA LEU A 41 -4.10 -8.66 -1.07
C LEU A 41 -2.99 -8.01 -0.23
N GLU A 42 -1.93 -7.53 -0.87
CA GLU A 42 -0.83 -6.85 -0.19
C GLU A 42 -1.35 -5.59 0.52
N ASN A 43 -2.19 -4.80 -0.14
CA ASN A 43 -2.80 -3.61 0.42
C ASN A 43 -3.60 -3.93 1.71
N LEU A 44 -4.32 -5.05 1.73
CA LEU A 44 -5.04 -5.51 2.93
C LEU A 44 -4.08 -5.89 4.06
N ILE A 45 -3.01 -6.63 3.76
CA ILE A 45 -2.00 -7.03 4.75
C ILE A 45 -1.31 -5.81 5.35
N ILE A 46 -0.96 -4.84 4.51
CA ILE A 46 -0.30 -3.60 4.95
C ILE A 46 -1.24 -2.79 5.84
N GLU A 47 -2.50 -2.64 5.42
CA GLU A 47 -3.50 -1.90 6.19
C GLU A 47 -3.77 -2.55 7.55
N GLU A 48 -3.92 -3.88 7.59
CA GLU A 48 -4.11 -4.64 8.84
C GLU A 48 -2.92 -4.44 9.79
N ALA A 49 -1.69 -4.64 9.29
CA ALA A 49 -0.48 -4.46 10.09
C ALA A 49 -0.34 -3.02 10.62
N PHE A 50 -0.73 -2.02 9.81
CA PHE A 50 -0.71 -0.62 10.21
C PHE A 50 -1.77 -0.32 11.28
N GLN A 51 -2.99 -0.83 11.13
CA GLN A 51 -4.08 -0.67 12.10
C GLN A 51 -3.73 -1.33 13.45
N ASP A 52 -3.06 -2.48 13.41
CA ASP A 52 -2.58 -3.21 14.58
C ASP A 52 -1.31 -2.60 15.21
N LYS A 53 -0.80 -1.49 14.64
CA LYS A 53 0.41 -0.79 15.09
C LYS A 53 1.65 -1.69 15.11
N GLN A 54 1.71 -2.65 14.20
CA GLN A 54 2.92 -3.42 13.98
C GLN A 54 4.03 -2.50 13.47
N PRO A 55 5.31 -2.77 13.79
CA PRO A 55 6.41 -1.97 13.26
C PRO A 55 6.63 -2.19 11.76
N GLN A 56 6.21 -3.35 11.24
CA GLN A 56 6.40 -3.73 9.85
C GLN A 56 5.26 -4.60 9.31
N ALA A 57 5.01 -4.55 8.01
CA ALA A 57 4.18 -5.51 7.28
C ALA A 57 5.07 -6.49 6.50
N LEU A 58 4.92 -7.79 6.77
CA LEU A 58 5.64 -8.84 6.07
C LEU A 58 4.87 -9.26 4.82
N LEU A 59 5.53 -9.19 3.68
CA LEU A 59 5.03 -9.68 2.38
C LEU A 59 6.01 -10.77 1.88
N ASP A 60 5.67 -11.43 0.77
CA ASP A 60 6.42 -12.61 0.32
C ASP A 60 7.90 -12.29 0.01
N ASP A 61 8.14 -11.33 -0.88
CA ASP A 61 9.50 -11.00 -1.37
C ASP A 61 10.16 -9.82 -0.64
N TYR A 62 9.39 -9.10 0.18
CA TYR A 62 9.83 -7.90 0.87
C TYR A 62 9.00 -7.63 2.13
N TYR A 63 9.43 -6.67 2.93
CA TYR A 63 8.63 -6.14 4.02
C TYR A 63 8.59 -4.62 3.96
N ILE A 64 7.54 -4.04 4.54
CA ILE A 64 7.41 -2.60 4.69
C ILE A 64 7.75 -2.26 6.13
N ASP A 65 8.79 -1.44 6.32
CA ASP A 65 9.08 -0.81 7.61
C ASP A 65 8.28 0.49 7.72
N PHE A 66 7.31 0.52 8.64
CA PHE A 66 6.45 1.68 8.84
C PHE A 66 7.18 2.83 9.56
N ALA A 67 8.24 2.55 10.32
CA ALA A 67 9.02 3.60 10.98
C ALA A 67 9.78 4.43 9.94
N SER A 68 10.39 3.76 8.96
CA SER A 68 11.18 4.41 7.90
C SER A 68 10.34 4.74 6.66
N ASN A 69 9.13 4.20 6.52
CA ASN A 69 8.30 4.23 5.31
C ASN A 69 9.07 3.69 4.09
N LEU A 70 9.77 2.56 4.28
CA LEU A 70 10.60 1.93 3.26
C LEU A 70 10.15 0.50 2.99
N GLN A 71 10.19 0.13 1.72
CA GLN A 71 10.09 -1.25 1.27
C GLN A 71 11.49 -1.86 1.24
N ILE A 72 11.70 -2.99 1.90
CA ILE A 72 12.99 -3.67 2.00
C ILE A 72 12.83 -5.10 1.50
N SER A 73 13.63 -5.49 0.51
CA SER A 73 13.58 -6.86 -0.03
C SER A 73 14.08 -7.87 1.00
N ASN A 74 13.37 -9.00 1.13
CA ASN A 74 13.79 -10.13 1.96
C ASN A 74 15.06 -10.78 1.42
N THR A 75 15.36 -10.57 0.14
CA THR A 75 16.49 -11.16 -0.58
C THR A 75 17.76 -10.31 -0.51
N ASP A 76 17.90 -9.42 0.48
CA ASP A 76 19.13 -8.66 0.72
C ASP A 76 20.27 -9.64 1.09
N SER A 77 20.94 -10.10 0.03
CA SER A 77 21.95 -11.15 0.03
C SER A 77 23.34 -10.54 -0.14
N TYR A 78 23.63 -9.40 0.48
CA TYR A 78 25.01 -8.95 0.61
C TYR A 78 25.70 -9.77 1.72
N LYS A 79 26.14 -10.97 1.35
CA LYS A 79 27.18 -11.73 2.07
C LYS A 79 28.50 -11.64 1.33
#